data_AF-A0AAD9J7G4-F1
#
_entry.id   AF-A0AAD9J7G4-F1
#
_cell.length_a   1.000
_cell.length_b   1.000
_cell.length_c   1.000
_cell.angle_alpha   90.00
_cell.angle_beta   90.00
_cell.angle_gamma   90.00
#
_symmetry.space_group_name_H-M   'P 1'
#
loop_
_entity.id
_entity.type
_entity.pdbx_description
1 polymer ?
#
loop_
_entity_poly.entity_id
_entity_poly.type
_entity_poly.pdbx_seq_one_letter_code
_entity_poly.pdbx_strand_id
1 'polypeptide(L)'
;MASDKKILEGLEHVKQAEKCLKTGLFKWKPDFDGAAFEYSKAAVAFKNAKATDHAINSYLKCSAVQREMGSSLESAALILKEVKNADKAADFVEQAADLYLEHGTPDTAAIALDRAAKMIEQMAPERSIKMYMRACEICEGEDRPRECAEMIGKATNLLIRLRRLDEAANALKREMDYYESIENNGIINKLVMGLVLIHIHRQDYVAANLAYKAALNYTGFAESEEAGPIQQLLEAYDQGDPESANEVLRHPLFKYMENEFTKLSRDLVVHVANKTTTSGSSDGLHGSAAAGGGGDDDDEYADGLL
;
A
#
# COMPACT_ATOMS: atom_id res chain seq x y z
N MET A 1 16.53 34.96 -25.66
CA MET A 1 15.55 35.64 -26.52
C MET A 1 14.13 35.06 -26.41
N ALA A 2 13.88 33.80 -26.80
CA ALA A 2 12.52 33.22 -26.70
C ALA A 2 12.07 32.97 -25.25
N SER A 3 12.97 32.51 -24.38
CA SER A 3 12.68 32.32 -22.94
C SER A 3 12.40 33.66 -22.24
N ASP A 4 13.26 34.66 -22.45
CA ASP A 4 13.11 36.00 -21.85
C ASP A 4 11.79 36.66 -22.24
N LYS A 5 11.37 36.50 -23.51
CA LYS A 5 10.06 36.98 -23.98
C LYS A 5 8.90 36.33 -23.21
N LYS A 6 8.99 35.03 -22.93
CA LYS A 6 7.97 34.29 -22.16
C LYS A 6 7.97 34.65 -20.67
N ILE A 7 9.14 34.95 -20.10
CA ILE A 7 9.23 35.49 -18.74
C ILE A 7 8.54 36.85 -18.65
N LEU A 8 8.82 37.76 -19.59
CA LEU A 8 8.17 39.08 -19.64
C LEU A 8 6.65 38.98 -19.82
N GLU A 9 6.20 38.08 -20.70
CA GLU A 9 4.77 37.76 -20.88
C GLU A 9 4.13 37.29 -19.57
N GLY A 10 4.79 36.38 -18.85
CA GLY A 10 4.32 35.91 -17.54
C GLY A 10 4.23 37.03 -16.51
N LEU A 11 5.24 37.90 -16.43
CA LEU A 11 5.23 39.06 -15.52
C LEU A 11 4.12 40.06 -15.84
N GLU A 12 3.79 40.25 -17.12
CA GLU A 12 2.68 41.13 -17.52
C GLU A 12 1.33 40.56 -17.09
N HIS A 13 1.12 39.25 -17.27
CA HIS A 13 -0.06 38.56 -16.76
C HIS A 13 -0.19 38.66 -15.23
N VAL A 14 0.92 38.54 -14.49
CA VAL A 14 0.93 38.76 -13.02
C VAL A 14 0.45 40.17 -12.66
N LYS A 15 0.93 41.20 -13.35
CA LYS A 15 0.50 42.59 -13.10
C LYS A 15 -0.99 42.78 -13.41
N GLN A 16 -1.47 42.16 -14.49
CA GLN A 16 -2.87 42.25 -14.86
C GLN A 16 -3.76 41.52 -13.84
N ALA A 17 -3.33 40.37 -13.33
CA ALA A 17 -4.01 39.67 -12.23
C ALA A 17 -4.08 40.55 -10.97
N GLU A 18 -2.98 41.18 -10.57
CA GLU A 18 -2.95 42.10 -9.41
C GLU A 18 -3.84 43.33 -9.62
N LYS A 19 -3.99 43.80 -10.86
CA LYS A 19 -4.94 44.86 -11.22
C LYS A 19 -6.39 44.38 -11.10
N CYS A 20 -6.70 43.13 -11.46
CA CYS A 20 -8.02 42.54 -11.24
C CYS A 20 -8.38 42.45 -9.75
N LEU A 21 -7.39 42.25 -8.86
CA LEU A 21 -7.64 42.21 -7.41
C LEU A 21 -7.84 43.59 -6.77
N LYS A 22 -7.36 44.67 -7.40
CA LYS A 22 -7.52 46.03 -6.87
C LYS A 22 -8.98 46.50 -6.92
N THR A 23 -9.40 47.13 -5.84
CA THR A 23 -10.66 47.87 -5.73
C THR A 23 -10.41 49.38 -5.84
N GLY A 24 -11.44 50.16 -6.17
CA GLY A 24 -11.37 51.61 -6.31
C GLY A 24 -12.77 52.22 -6.33
N LEU A 25 -12.86 53.54 -6.56
CA LEU A 25 -14.14 54.28 -6.49
C LEU A 25 -15.25 53.72 -7.40
N PHE A 26 -14.90 53.04 -8.50
CA PHE A 26 -15.83 52.44 -9.44
C PHE A 26 -15.89 50.91 -9.38
N LYS A 27 -15.01 50.26 -8.59
CA LYS A 27 -14.94 48.79 -8.45
C LYS A 27 -14.84 48.41 -6.99
N TRP A 28 -15.97 47.98 -6.44
CA TRP A 28 -16.17 47.84 -5.00
C TRP A 28 -15.86 46.41 -4.52
N LYS A 29 -15.72 45.46 -5.44
CA LYS A 29 -15.31 44.08 -5.18
C LYS A 29 -14.16 43.69 -6.12
N PRO A 30 -13.15 42.95 -5.64
CA PRO A 30 -12.13 42.35 -6.50
C PRO A 30 -12.75 41.46 -7.58
N ASP A 31 -12.09 41.39 -8.73
CA ASP A 31 -12.43 40.44 -9.80
C ASP A 31 -11.55 39.20 -9.63
N PHE A 32 -12.07 38.24 -8.85
CA PHE A 32 -11.34 37.01 -8.53
C PHE A 32 -11.20 36.11 -9.76
N ASP A 33 -12.25 35.98 -10.57
CA ASP A 33 -12.23 35.16 -11.79
C ASP A 33 -11.22 35.69 -12.81
N GLY A 34 -11.21 37.01 -13.04
CA GLY A 34 -10.23 37.65 -13.91
C GLY A 34 -8.80 37.53 -13.38
N ALA A 35 -8.61 37.62 -12.07
CA ALA A 35 -7.29 37.44 -11.46
C ALA A 35 -6.79 35.99 -11.58
N ALA A 36 -7.65 35.00 -11.32
CA ALA A 36 -7.32 33.58 -11.47
C ALA A 36 -6.96 33.24 -12.92
N PHE A 37 -7.75 33.71 -13.88
CA PHE A 37 -7.48 33.52 -15.31
C PHE A 37 -6.10 34.06 -15.73
N GLU A 38 -5.74 35.27 -15.27
CA GLU A 38 -4.45 35.89 -15.59
C GLU A 38 -3.28 35.22 -14.85
N TYR A 39 -3.45 34.79 -13.59
CA TYR A 39 -2.43 33.99 -12.90
C TYR A 39 -2.18 32.63 -13.57
N SER A 40 -3.23 31.97 -14.07
CA SER A 40 -3.10 30.71 -14.83
C SER A 40 -2.27 30.92 -16.11
N LYS A 41 -2.55 31.97 -16.89
CA LYS A 41 -1.74 32.33 -18.06
C LYS A 41 -0.28 32.64 -17.70
N ALA A 42 -0.06 33.39 -16.62
CA ALA A 42 1.27 33.67 -16.13
C ALA A 42 2.04 32.37 -15.82
N ALA A 43 1.40 31.44 -15.13
CA ALA A 43 2.00 30.15 -14.77
C ALA A 43 2.39 29.34 -16.01
N VAL A 44 1.54 29.29 -17.04
CA VAL A 44 1.84 28.64 -18.33
C VAL A 44 3.01 29.32 -19.05
N ALA A 45 3.05 30.65 -19.09
CA ALA A 45 4.14 31.39 -19.70
C ALA A 45 5.48 31.12 -19.00
N PHE A 46 5.50 31.13 -17.67
CA PHE A 46 6.69 30.79 -16.88
C PHE A 46 7.12 29.34 -17.03
N LYS A 47 6.16 28.40 -17.10
CA LYS A 47 6.45 26.98 -17.37
C LYS A 47 7.15 26.82 -18.72
N ASN A 48 6.64 27.47 -19.77
CA ASN A 48 7.24 27.44 -21.11
C ASN A 48 8.64 28.06 -21.15
N ALA A 49 8.92 29.02 -20.27
CA ALA A 49 10.25 29.61 -20.09
C ALA A 49 11.19 28.80 -19.19
N LYS A 50 10.72 27.68 -18.60
CA LYS A 50 11.42 26.91 -17.56
C LYS A 50 11.74 27.72 -16.30
N ALA A 51 10.99 28.79 -16.04
CA ALA A 51 11.07 29.58 -14.82
C ALA A 51 10.20 28.92 -13.73
N THR A 52 10.67 27.79 -13.20
CA THR A 52 9.90 26.87 -12.33
C THR A 52 9.30 27.55 -11.11
N ASP A 53 10.09 28.35 -10.38
CA ASP A 53 9.63 29.02 -9.17
C ASP A 53 8.53 30.06 -9.46
N HIS A 54 8.66 30.76 -10.59
CA HIS A 54 7.64 31.73 -11.00
C HIS A 54 6.35 31.03 -11.42
N ALA A 55 6.45 29.89 -12.11
CA ALA A 55 5.30 29.08 -12.50
C ALA A 55 4.56 28.52 -11.27
N ILE A 56 5.28 27.93 -10.32
CA ILE A 56 4.71 27.39 -9.07
C ILE A 56 4.02 28.50 -8.28
N ASN A 57 4.71 29.63 -8.04
CA ASN A 57 4.12 30.76 -7.31
C ASN A 57 2.87 31.32 -8.00
N SER A 58 2.83 31.32 -9.34
CA SER A 58 1.66 31.78 -10.09
C SER A 58 0.47 30.83 -9.94
N TYR A 59 0.69 29.51 -9.98
CA TYR A 59 -0.37 28.53 -9.70
C TYR A 59 -0.86 28.60 -8.26
N LEU A 60 0.03 28.83 -7.28
CA LEU A 60 -0.36 29.03 -5.89
C LEU A 60 -1.23 30.29 -5.72
N LYS A 61 -0.86 31.40 -6.36
CA LYS A 61 -1.68 32.61 -6.37
C LYS A 61 -3.04 32.36 -7.06
N CYS A 62 -3.06 31.60 -8.14
CA CYS A 62 -4.29 31.19 -8.83
C CYS A 62 -5.24 30.43 -7.89
N SER A 63 -4.73 29.40 -7.21
CA SER A 63 -5.48 28.63 -6.21
C SER A 63 -5.94 29.48 -5.01
N ALA A 64 -5.11 30.40 -4.53
CA ALA A 64 -5.46 31.26 -3.39
C ALA A 64 -6.58 32.26 -3.72
N VAL A 65 -6.63 32.74 -4.96
CA VAL A 65 -7.66 33.67 -5.45
C VAL A 65 -9.00 32.96 -5.64
N GLN A 66 -8.98 31.72 -6.13
CA GLN A 66 -10.16 30.91 -6.34
C GLN A 66 -9.98 29.53 -5.70
N ARG A 67 -10.53 29.37 -4.49
CA ARG A 67 -10.46 28.12 -3.70
C ARG A 67 -11.07 26.90 -4.40
N GLU A 68 -11.84 27.09 -5.46
CA GLU A 68 -12.38 26.01 -6.31
C GLU A 68 -11.33 25.43 -7.27
N MET A 69 -10.15 26.03 -7.40
CA MET A 69 -9.12 25.59 -8.34
C MET A 69 -8.08 24.66 -7.73
N GLY A 70 -8.51 23.52 -7.17
CA GLY A 70 -7.60 22.41 -6.80
C GLY A 70 -6.69 22.01 -7.98
N SER A 71 -7.18 22.15 -9.21
CA SER A 71 -6.45 21.89 -10.46
C SER A 71 -5.19 22.76 -10.64
N SER A 72 -5.16 23.96 -10.03
CA SER A 72 -3.96 24.80 -10.03
C SER A 72 -2.87 24.22 -9.13
N LEU A 73 -3.23 23.66 -7.98
CA LEU A 73 -2.30 22.98 -7.09
C LEU A 73 -1.76 21.70 -7.75
N GLU A 74 -2.60 20.92 -8.42
CA GLU A 74 -2.14 19.76 -9.21
C GLU A 74 -1.18 20.18 -10.33
N SER A 75 -1.43 21.31 -10.98
CA SER A 75 -0.54 21.86 -12.02
C SER A 75 0.82 22.28 -11.43
N ALA A 76 0.84 22.84 -10.21
CA ALA A 76 2.07 23.14 -9.49
C ALA A 76 2.81 21.86 -9.08
N ALA A 77 2.09 20.84 -8.60
CA ALA A 77 2.65 19.54 -8.22
C ALA A 77 3.32 18.83 -9.41
N LEU A 78 2.75 18.94 -10.61
CA LEU A 78 3.36 18.42 -11.84
C LEU A 78 4.73 19.06 -12.12
N ILE A 79 4.87 20.38 -11.92
CA ILE A 79 6.15 21.08 -12.08
C ILE A 79 7.13 20.64 -10.99
N LEU A 80 6.66 20.49 -9.74
CA LEU A 80 7.49 20.02 -8.63
C LEU A 80 8.04 18.60 -8.87
N LYS A 81 7.24 17.73 -9.49
CA LYS A 81 7.69 16.42 -9.95
C LYS A 81 8.82 16.54 -10.98
N GLU A 82 8.69 17.43 -11.98
CA GLU A 82 9.72 17.64 -13.01
C GLU A 82 11.07 18.08 -12.42
N VAL A 83 11.04 18.86 -11.33
CA VAL A 83 12.25 19.26 -10.58
C VAL A 83 12.63 18.29 -9.45
N LYS A 84 12.04 17.09 -9.43
CA LYS A 84 12.30 16.01 -8.45
C LYS A 84 12.03 16.39 -6.99
N ASN A 85 11.09 17.31 -6.75
CA ASN A 85 10.63 17.67 -5.41
C ASN A 85 9.31 16.95 -5.09
N ALA A 86 9.41 15.65 -4.83
CA ALA A 86 8.24 14.78 -4.62
C ALA A 86 7.46 15.14 -3.34
N ASP A 87 8.14 15.54 -2.27
CA ASP A 87 7.47 15.87 -1.00
C ASP A 87 6.55 17.07 -1.14
N LYS A 88 7.03 18.18 -1.71
CA LYS A 88 6.18 19.35 -1.95
C LYS A 88 5.08 19.07 -2.97
N ALA A 89 5.36 18.23 -3.98
CA ALA A 89 4.33 17.82 -4.93
C ALA A 89 3.20 17.07 -4.20
N ALA A 90 3.56 16.21 -3.25
CA ALA A 90 2.60 15.50 -2.42
C ALA A 90 1.77 16.45 -1.56
N ASP A 91 2.41 17.42 -0.89
CA ASP A 91 1.72 18.42 -0.07
C ASP A 91 0.68 19.22 -0.87
N PHE A 92 0.98 19.57 -2.12
CA PHE A 92 0.06 20.33 -2.97
C PHE A 92 -1.11 19.50 -3.47
N VAL A 93 -0.90 18.22 -3.78
CA VAL A 93 -2.02 17.35 -4.17
C VAL A 93 -2.91 17.01 -2.97
N GLU A 94 -2.35 16.82 -1.78
CA GLU A 94 -3.14 16.64 -0.56
C GLU A 94 -4.05 17.86 -0.32
N GLN A 95 -3.51 19.07 -0.44
CA GLN A 95 -4.30 20.30 -0.40
C GLN A 95 -5.35 20.38 -1.52
N ALA A 96 -5.03 19.93 -2.74
CA ALA A 96 -5.98 19.88 -3.83
C ALA A 96 -7.15 18.92 -3.52
N ALA A 97 -6.85 17.75 -2.98
CA ALA A 97 -7.84 16.76 -2.57
C ALA A 97 -8.74 17.28 -1.45
N ASP A 98 -8.18 17.99 -0.45
CA ASP A 98 -8.95 18.67 0.59
C ASP A 98 -9.95 19.67 0.00
N LEU A 99 -9.50 20.51 -0.94
CA LEU A 99 -10.39 21.46 -1.61
C LEU A 99 -11.50 20.75 -2.38
N TYR A 100 -11.19 19.69 -3.13
CA TYR A 100 -12.22 18.92 -3.85
C TYR A 100 -13.26 18.30 -2.91
N LEU A 101 -12.84 17.80 -1.74
CA LEU A 101 -13.76 17.30 -0.73
C LEU A 101 -14.65 18.41 -0.16
N GLU A 102 -14.07 19.58 0.17
CA GLU A 102 -14.81 20.75 0.65
C GLU A 102 -15.88 21.23 -0.35
N HIS A 103 -15.61 21.09 -1.65
CA HIS A 103 -16.53 21.46 -2.73
C HIS A 103 -17.50 20.34 -3.14
N GLY A 104 -17.50 19.20 -2.44
CA GLY A 104 -18.41 18.10 -2.71
C GLY A 104 -18.10 17.33 -4.01
N THR A 105 -16.83 17.29 -4.42
CA THR A 105 -16.36 16.48 -5.56
C THR A 105 -15.38 15.37 -5.11
N PRO A 106 -15.81 14.42 -4.25
CA PRO A 106 -14.95 13.37 -3.71
C PRO A 106 -14.31 12.48 -4.78
N ASP A 107 -15.01 12.25 -5.89
CA ASP A 107 -14.47 11.50 -7.03
C ASP A 107 -13.21 12.17 -7.62
N THR A 108 -13.23 13.50 -7.76
CA THR A 108 -12.07 14.27 -8.24
C THR A 108 -10.92 14.21 -7.24
N ALA A 109 -11.21 14.24 -5.93
CA ALA A 109 -10.21 14.08 -4.89
C ALA A 109 -9.50 12.73 -4.95
N ALA A 110 -10.27 11.63 -5.06
CA ALA A 110 -9.72 10.28 -5.16
C ALA A 110 -8.84 10.10 -6.41
N ILE A 111 -9.31 10.58 -7.58
CA ILE A 111 -8.56 10.53 -8.84
C ILE A 111 -7.25 11.33 -8.75
N ALA A 112 -7.29 12.53 -8.16
CA ALA A 112 -6.11 13.36 -7.97
C ALA A 112 -5.05 12.66 -7.10
N LEU A 113 -5.48 12.05 -6.00
CA LEU A 113 -4.61 11.29 -5.09
C LEU A 113 -4.00 10.06 -5.78
N ASP A 114 -4.80 9.24 -6.46
CA ASP A 114 -4.33 8.05 -7.20
C ASP A 114 -3.25 8.43 -8.24
N ARG A 115 -3.55 9.45 -9.04
CA ARG A 115 -2.64 9.94 -10.07
C ARG A 115 -1.33 10.45 -9.46
N ALA A 116 -1.40 11.22 -8.38
CA ALA A 116 -0.22 11.78 -7.74
C ALA A 116 0.62 10.70 -7.05
N ALA A 117 -0.01 9.76 -6.36
CA ALA A 117 0.64 8.61 -5.76
C ALA A 117 1.48 7.87 -6.81
N LYS A 118 0.86 7.54 -7.95
CA LYS A 118 1.52 6.88 -9.09
C LYS A 118 2.69 7.70 -9.64
N MET A 119 2.55 9.03 -9.68
CA MET A 119 3.59 9.92 -10.19
C MET A 119 4.86 9.97 -9.32
N ILE A 120 4.74 9.70 -8.02
CA ILE A 120 5.84 9.85 -7.06
C ILE A 120 6.34 8.52 -6.47
N GLU A 121 5.79 7.36 -6.85
CA GLU A 121 6.17 6.05 -6.25
C GLU A 121 7.68 5.78 -6.22
N GLN A 122 8.40 6.19 -7.26
CA GLN A 122 9.85 5.96 -7.35
C GLN A 122 10.67 6.92 -6.47
N MET A 123 10.11 8.09 -6.15
CA MET A 123 10.82 9.16 -5.42
C MET A 123 10.43 9.21 -3.95
N ALA A 124 9.17 8.95 -3.63
CA ALA A 124 8.59 9.03 -2.29
C ALA A 124 7.53 7.93 -2.08
N PRO A 125 7.91 6.64 -2.04
CA PRO A 125 6.97 5.52 -1.96
C PRO A 125 6.10 5.56 -0.69
N GLU A 126 6.61 6.07 0.44
CA GLU A 126 5.84 6.22 1.67
C GLU A 126 4.73 7.25 1.54
N ARG A 127 4.96 8.34 0.80
CA ARG A 127 3.91 9.33 0.49
C ARG A 127 2.89 8.74 -0.47
N SER A 128 3.31 7.98 -1.48
CA SER A 128 2.40 7.26 -2.39
C SER A 128 1.47 6.29 -1.64
N ILE A 129 2.01 5.51 -0.69
CA ILE A 129 1.19 4.60 0.12
C ILE A 129 0.10 5.39 0.87
N LYS A 130 0.47 6.48 1.55
CA LYS A 130 -0.51 7.32 2.26
C LYS A 130 -1.58 7.88 1.34
N MET A 131 -1.20 8.32 0.14
CA MET A 131 -2.14 8.83 -0.86
C MET A 131 -3.10 7.76 -1.38
N TYR A 132 -2.62 6.54 -1.66
CA TYR A 132 -3.49 5.44 -2.04
C TYR A 132 -4.47 5.05 -0.91
N MET A 133 -4.00 4.98 0.33
CA MET A 133 -4.86 4.69 1.48
C MET A 133 -5.92 5.78 1.68
N ARG A 134 -5.54 7.06 1.52
CA ARG A 134 -6.47 8.18 1.57
C ARG A 134 -7.49 8.16 0.42
N ALA A 135 -7.06 7.81 -0.80
CA ALA A 135 -7.97 7.64 -1.92
C ALA A 135 -8.97 6.50 -1.67
N CYS A 136 -8.52 5.39 -1.07
CA CYS A 136 -9.38 4.30 -0.63
C CYS A 136 -10.42 4.76 0.41
N GLU A 137 -10.03 5.53 1.42
CA GLU A 137 -10.96 6.06 2.44
C GLU A 137 -12.06 6.94 1.81
N ILE A 138 -11.72 7.73 0.78
CA ILE A 138 -12.69 8.53 0.04
C ILE A 138 -13.63 7.61 -0.77
N CYS A 139 -13.09 6.62 -1.49
CA CYS A 139 -13.91 5.67 -2.25
C CYS A 139 -14.83 4.82 -1.35
N GLU A 140 -14.38 4.49 -0.13
CA GLU A 140 -15.13 3.73 0.86
C GLU A 140 -16.32 4.54 1.39
N GLY A 141 -16.14 5.84 1.63
CA GLY A 141 -17.25 6.75 1.97
C GLY A 141 -18.32 6.85 0.87
N GLU A 142 -17.95 6.56 -0.38
CA GLU A 142 -18.83 6.56 -1.56
C GLU A 142 -19.34 5.15 -1.94
N ASP A 143 -19.09 4.12 -1.10
CA ASP A 143 -19.50 2.72 -1.33
C ASP A 143 -18.98 2.13 -2.67
N ARG A 144 -17.69 2.38 -2.97
CA ARG A 144 -17.01 1.89 -4.19
C ARG A 144 -15.96 0.81 -3.86
N PRO A 145 -16.36 -0.41 -3.47
CA PRO A 145 -15.44 -1.45 -2.98
C PRO A 145 -14.40 -1.90 -4.01
N ARG A 146 -14.75 -1.93 -5.31
CA ARG A 146 -13.78 -2.26 -6.37
C ARG A 146 -12.63 -1.26 -6.41
N GLU A 147 -12.92 0.03 -6.34
CA GLU A 147 -11.90 1.07 -6.37
C GLU A 147 -11.06 1.07 -5.09
N CYS A 148 -11.69 0.80 -3.94
CA CYS A 148 -10.97 0.58 -2.68
C CYS A 148 -9.94 -0.55 -2.80
N ALA A 149 -10.37 -1.70 -3.33
CA ALA A 149 -9.49 -2.84 -3.55
C ALA A 149 -8.31 -2.50 -4.48
N GLU A 150 -8.56 -1.79 -5.59
CA GLU A 150 -7.51 -1.34 -6.51
C GLU A 150 -6.50 -0.39 -5.85
N MET A 151 -6.95 0.58 -5.03
CA MET A 151 -6.05 1.49 -4.32
C MET A 151 -5.20 0.76 -3.28
N ILE A 152 -5.81 -0.16 -2.53
CA ILE A 152 -5.09 -0.96 -1.54
C ILE A 152 -4.10 -1.90 -2.22
N GLY A 153 -4.45 -2.56 -3.32
CA GLY A 153 -3.51 -3.41 -4.06
C GLY A 153 -2.26 -2.66 -4.53
N LYS A 154 -2.41 -1.41 -4.99
CA LYS A 154 -1.27 -0.54 -5.30
C LYS A 154 -0.43 -0.24 -4.05
N ALA A 155 -1.05 0.06 -2.91
CA ALA A 155 -0.36 0.28 -1.64
C ALA A 155 0.36 -0.99 -1.14
N THR A 156 -0.28 -2.16 -1.22
CA THR A 156 0.28 -3.47 -0.88
C THR A 156 1.55 -3.75 -1.67
N ASN A 157 1.52 -3.53 -2.99
CA ASN A 157 2.70 -3.69 -3.85
C ASN A 157 3.88 -2.80 -3.41
N LEU A 158 3.61 -1.55 -3.02
CA LEU A 158 4.64 -0.66 -2.48
C LEU A 158 5.17 -1.12 -1.12
N LEU A 159 4.29 -1.59 -0.22
CA LEU A 159 4.68 -2.12 1.08
C LEU A 159 5.59 -3.35 0.95
N ILE A 160 5.28 -4.25 0.00
CA ILE A 160 6.14 -5.40 -0.33
C ILE A 160 7.50 -4.92 -0.82
N ARG A 161 7.53 -3.96 -1.76
CA ARG A 161 8.77 -3.37 -2.28
C ARG A 161 9.65 -2.77 -1.19
N LEU A 162 9.04 -2.15 -0.18
CA LEU A 162 9.70 -1.58 0.99
C LEU A 162 10.03 -2.62 2.08
N ARG A 163 9.74 -3.91 1.85
CA ARG A 163 9.90 -5.02 2.82
C ARG A 163 9.12 -4.81 4.14
N ARG A 164 8.05 -4.01 4.12
CA ARG A 164 7.12 -3.81 5.26
C ARG A 164 6.04 -4.89 5.25
N LEU A 165 6.46 -6.14 5.45
CA LEU A 165 5.63 -7.32 5.20
C LEU A 165 4.45 -7.47 6.16
N ASP A 166 4.57 -7.02 7.41
CA ASP A 166 3.45 -7.03 8.36
C ASP A 166 2.30 -6.14 7.88
N GLU A 167 2.63 -4.93 7.43
CA GLU A 167 1.66 -3.97 6.89
C GLU A 167 1.10 -4.43 5.56
N ALA A 168 1.94 -5.02 4.69
CA ALA A 168 1.50 -5.60 3.43
C ALA A 168 0.48 -6.73 3.64
N ALA A 169 0.69 -7.61 4.63
CA ALA A 169 -0.26 -8.68 4.95
C ALA A 169 -1.62 -8.12 5.41
N ASN A 170 -1.62 -7.07 6.23
CA ASN A 170 -2.85 -6.43 6.69
C ASN A 170 -3.58 -5.70 5.55
N ALA A 171 -2.84 -4.98 4.70
CA ALA A 171 -3.40 -4.33 3.52
C ALA A 171 -4.01 -5.36 2.55
N LEU A 172 -3.29 -6.45 2.27
CA LEU A 172 -3.77 -7.51 1.37
C LEU A 172 -5.04 -8.20 1.90
N LYS A 173 -5.17 -8.40 3.21
CA LYS A 173 -6.42 -8.91 3.80
C LYS A 173 -7.58 -7.95 3.59
N ARG A 174 -7.37 -6.64 3.82
CA ARG A 174 -8.39 -5.63 3.55
C ARG A 174 -8.78 -5.57 2.07
N GLU A 175 -7.82 -5.79 1.16
CA GLU A 175 -8.09 -5.93 -0.28
C GLU A 175 -8.97 -7.15 -0.58
N MET A 176 -8.68 -8.30 0.06
CA MET A 176 -9.51 -9.51 -0.05
C MET A 176 -10.93 -9.28 0.46
N ASP A 177 -11.11 -8.58 1.58
CA ASP A 177 -12.42 -8.26 2.14
C ASP A 177 -13.28 -7.44 1.15
N TYR A 178 -12.68 -6.46 0.45
CA TYR A 178 -13.39 -5.72 -0.59
C TYR A 178 -13.76 -6.60 -1.79
N TYR A 179 -12.88 -7.49 -2.25
CA TYR A 179 -13.20 -8.40 -3.35
C TYR A 179 -14.24 -9.45 -2.95
N GLU A 180 -14.27 -9.87 -1.69
CA GLU A 180 -15.31 -10.74 -1.14
C GLU A 180 -16.67 -10.03 -1.17
N SER A 181 -16.73 -8.75 -0.78
CA SER A 181 -17.98 -7.96 -0.79
C SER A 181 -18.62 -7.82 -2.17
N ILE A 182 -17.83 -7.98 -3.25
CA ILE A 182 -18.30 -7.97 -4.64
C ILE A 182 -18.25 -9.35 -5.31
N GLU A 183 -18.12 -10.41 -4.52
CA GLU A 183 -18.13 -11.83 -4.92
C GLU A 183 -17.09 -12.18 -6.01
N ASN A 184 -15.94 -11.50 -6.01
CA ASN A 184 -14.88 -11.73 -7.00
C ASN A 184 -13.89 -12.80 -6.55
N ASN A 185 -14.38 -14.04 -6.43
CA ASN A 185 -13.62 -15.18 -5.93
C ASN A 185 -12.34 -15.46 -6.72
N GLY A 186 -12.36 -15.24 -8.03
CA GLY A 186 -11.18 -15.48 -8.89
C GLY A 186 -9.98 -14.57 -8.57
N ILE A 187 -10.22 -13.36 -8.06
CA ILE A 187 -9.13 -12.50 -7.57
C ILE A 187 -8.70 -12.93 -6.17
N ILE A 188 -9.65 -13.23 -5.28
CA ILE A 188 -9.37 -13.68 -3.91
C ILE A 188 -8.42 -14.88 -3.92
N ASN A 189 -8.66 -15.89 -4.77
CA ASN A 189 -7.80 -17.07 -4.89
C ASN A 189 -6.32 -16.71 -5.13
N LYS A 190 -6.06 -15.70 -5.97
CA LYS A 190 -4.71 -15.21 -6.27
C LYS A 190 -4.12 -14.39 -5.11
N LEU A 191 -4.95 -13.59 -4.44
CA LEU A 191 -4.51 -12.81 -3.27
C LEU A 191 -4.13 -13.73 -2.10
N VAL A 192 -4.80 -14.88 -1.93
CA VAL A 192 -4.41 -15.91 -0.95
C VAL A 192 -3.00 -16.43 -1.21
N MET A 193 -2.63 -16.69 -2.48
CA MET A 193 -1.24 -17.05 -2.82
C MET A 193 -0.26 -15.96 -2.35
N GLY A 194 -0.58 -14.70 -2.63
CA GLY A 194 0.23 -13.55 -2.21
C GLY A 194 0.37 -13.46 -0.69
N LEU A 195 -0.72 -13.68 0.06
CA LEU A 195 -0.75 -13.61 1.51
C LEU A 195 0.10 -14.73 2.14
N VAL A 196 -0.01 -15.95 1.61
CA VAL A 196 0.84 -17.08 2.03
C VAL A 196 2.31 -16.76 1.78
N LEU A 197 2.67 -16.26 0.58
CA LEU A 197 4.05 -15.87 0.28
C LEU A 197 4.58 -14.81 1.26
N ILE A 198 3.77 -13.79 1.59
CA ILE A 198 4.16 -12.77 2.58
C ILE A 198 4.45 -13.41 3.94
N HIS A 199 3.58 -14.30 4.43
CA HIS A 199 3.77 -14.96 5.73
C HIS A 199 4.97 -15.90 5.77
N ILE A 200 5.23 -16.64 4.68
CA ILE A 200 6.43 -17.48 4.60
C ILE A 200 7.70 -16.61 4.60
N HIS A 201 7.71 -15.47 3.90
CA HIS A 201 8.83 -14.51 3.94
C HIS A 201 9.04 -13.90 5.33
N ARG A 202 7.98 -13.78 6.13
CA ARG A 202 8.05 -13.37 7.55
C ARG A 202 8.53 -14.49 8.48
N GLN A 203 8.81 -15.69 7.94
CA GLN A 203 9.13 -16.91 8.70
C GLN A 203 8.00 -17.31 9.68
N ASP A 204 6.76 -16.95 9.34
CA ASP A 204 5.57 -17.23 10.15
C ASP A 204 4.72 -18.30 9.45
N TYR A 205 5.16 -19.55 9.58
CA TYR A 205 4.46 -20.70 9.01
C TYR A 205 3.03 -20.83 9.56
N VAL A 206 2.84 -20.53 10.85
CA VAL A 206 1.53 -20.65 11.50
C VAL A 206 0.53 -19.70 10.86
N ALA A 207 0.91 -18.44 10.64
CA ALA A 207 0.06 -17.48 9.96
C ALA A 207 -0.17 -17.84 8.48
N ALA A 208 0.83 -18.38 7.78
CA ALA A 208 0.69 -18.85 6.41
C ALA A 208 -0.33 -19.99 6.30
N ASN A 209 -0.22 -20.99 7.17
CA ASN A 209 -1.15 -22.13 7.23
C ASN A 209 -2.56 -21.68 7.65
N LEU A 210 -2.67 -20.74 8.58
CA LEU A 210 -3.97 -20.18 8.98
C LEU A 210 -4.63 -19.41 7.84
N ALA A 211 -3.87 -18.64 7.06
CA ALA A 211 -4.38 -17.94 5.88
C ALA A 211 -4.92 -18.92 4.83
N TYR A 212 -4.19 -20.02 4.56
CA TYR A 212 -4.67 -21.08 3.66
C TYR A 212 -5.95 -21.75 4.18
N LYS A 213 -6.00 -22.12 5.47
CA LYS A 213 -7.19 -22.74 6.07
C LYS A 213 -8.40 -21.81 6.07
N ALA A 214 -8.20 -20.52 6.33
CA ALA A 214 -9.26 -19.54 6.24
C ALA A 214 -9.78 -19.44 4.80
N ALA A 215 -8.88 -19.50 3.81
CA ALA A 215 -9.24 -19.43 2.40
C ALA A 215 -10.10 -20.60 1.91
N LEU A 216 -10.03 -21.78 2.55
CA LEU A 216 -10.91 -22.91 2.25
C LEU A 216 -12.40 -22.61 2.47
N ASN A 217 -12.73 -21.54 3.20
CA ASN A 217 -14.11 -21.09 3.38
C ASN A 217 -14.59 -20.15 2.25
N TYR A 218 -13.68 -19.64 1.42
CA TYR A 218 -14.08 -18.84 0.25
C TYR A 218 -14.72 -19.72 -0.81
N THR A 219 -15.76 -19.19 -1.46
CA THR A 219 -16.53 -19.91 -2.46
C THR A 219 -15.64 -20.33 -3.64
N GLY A 220 -15.48 -21.64 -3.85
CA GLY A 220 -14.74 -22.21 -4.97
C GLY A 220 -13.21 -22.15 -4.84
N PHE A 221 -12.67 -21.80 -3.67
CA PHE A 221 -11.22 -21.80 -3.46
C PHE A 221 -10.65 -23.22 -3.41
N ALA A 222 -11.31 -24.16 -2.72
CA ALA A 222 -10.83 -25.53 -2.59
C ALA A 222 -10.67 -26.26 -3.95
N GLU A 223 -11.52 -25.93 -4.92
CA GLU A 223 -11.48 -26.45 -6.29
C GLU A 223 -10.63 -25.61 -7.24
N SER A 224 -10.00 -24.53 -6.76
CA SER A 224 -9.22 -23.62 -7.59
C SER A 224 -7.86 -24.18 -7.97
N GLU A 225 -7.28 -23.65 -9.05
CA GLU A 225 -5.93 -24.05 -9.50
C GLU A 225 -4.85 -23.62 -8.49
N GLU A 226 -5.12 -22.61 -7.66
CA GLU A 226 -4.22 -22.07 -6.65
C GLU A 226 -4.11 -22.96 -5.39
N ALA A 227 -5.20 -23.61 -4.96
CA ALA A 227 -5.24 -24.30 -3.66
C ALA A 227 -4.21 -25.43 -3.54
N GLY A 228 -4.05 -26.26 -4.58
CA GLY A 228 -3.11 -27.37 -4.60
C GLY A 228 -1.64 -26.90 -4.48
N PRO A 229 -1.16 -26.01 -5.35
CA PRO A 229 0.19 -25.46 -5.26
C PRO A 229 0.47 -24.71 -3.95
N ILE A 230 -0.50 -23.99 -3.38
CA ILE A 230 -0.33 -23.37 -2.06
C ILE A 230 -0.11 -24.44 -0.99
N GLN A 231 -0.92 -25.49 -0.98
CA GLN A 231 -0.81 -26.58 -0.02
C GLN A 231 0.56 -27.28 -0.13
N GLN A 232 0.99 -27.62 -1.35
CA GLN A 232 2.29 -28.25 -1.60
C GLN A 232 3.46 -27.37 -1.14
N LEU A 233 3.37 -26.04 -1.33
CA LEU A 233 4.37 -25.11 -0.84
C LEU A 233 4.45 -25.11 0.70
N LEU A 234 3.31 -25.10 1.38
CA LEU A 234 3.24 -25.16 2.84
C LEU A 234 3.79 -26.48 3.38
N GLU A 235 3.46 -27.61 2.75
CA GLU A 235 3.97 -28.92 3.13
C GLU A 235 5.50 -29.01 2.97
N ALA A 236 6.04 -28.53 1.85
CA ALA A 236 7.48 -28.49 1.63
C ALA A 236 8.21 -27.59 2.64
N TYR A 237 7.60 -26.45 2.99
CA TYR A 237 8.15 -25.54 3.99
C TYR A 237 8.16 -26.15 5.40
N ASP A 238 7.08 -26.81 5.81
CA ASP A 238 6.96 -27.49 7.12
C ASP A 238 7.97 -28.65 7.26
N GLN A 239 8.19 -29.38 6.17
CA GLN A 239 9.17 -30.48 6.12
C GLN A 239 10.62 -29.98 6.04
N GLY A 240 10.84 -28.68 5.82
CA GLY A 240 12.17 -28.12 5.59
C GLY A 240 12.81 -28.66 4.31
N ASP A 241 12.02 -28.90 3.27
CA ASP A 241 12.44 -29.44 1.98
C ASP A 241 12.54 -28.33 0.92
N PRO A 242 13.75 -27.77 0.70
CA PRO A 242 13.94 -26.71 -0.28
C PRO A 242 13.79 -27.20 -1.73
N GLU A 243 13.98 -28.49 -2.03
CA GLU A 243 13.87 -29.00 -3.39
C GLU A 243 12.41 -29.02 -3.84
N SER A 244 11.54 -29.62 -3.03
CA SER A 244 10.09 -29.62 -3.26
C SER A 244 9.51 -28.21 -3.30
N ALA A 245 9.92 -27.33 -2.38
CA ALA A 245 9.45 -25.94 -2.39
C ALA A 245 9.86 -25.21 -3.69
N ASN A 246 11.11 -25.38 -4.14
CA ASN A 246 11.58 -24.78 -5.38
C ASN A 246 10.88 -25.34 -6.63
N GLU A 247 10.49 -26.61 -6.61
CA GLU A 247 9.68 -27.20 -7.68
C GLU A 247 8.30 -26.52 -7.76
N VAL A 248 7.63 -26.36 -6.62
CA VAL A 248 6.33 -25.68 -6.53
C VAL A 248 6.42 -24.22 -7.00
N LEU A 249 7.45 -23.47 -6.58
CA LEU A 249 7.65 -22.07 -6.98
C LEU A 249 7.95 -21.90 -8.48
N ARG A 250 8.30 -22.98 -9.19
CA ARG A 250 8.46 -22.95 -10.66
C ARG A 250 7.13 -23.08 -11.40
N HIS A 251 6.04 -23.41 -10.70
CA HIS A 251 4.71 -23.53 -11.29
C HIS A 251 4.28 -22.21 -11.96
N PRO A 252 3.59 -22.24 -13.11
CA PRO A 252 3.17 -21.05 -13.84
C PRO A 252 2.42 -20.03 -12.97
N LEU A 253 1.59 -20.50 -12.03
CA LEU A 253 0.82 -19.62 -11.15
C LEU A 253 1.71 -18.67 -10.32
N PHE A 254 2.87 -19.12 -9.83
CA PHE A 254 3.80 -18.27 -9.09
C PHE A 254 4.62 -17.33 -9.99
N LYS A 255 4.84 -17.72 -11.25
CA LYS A 255 5.61 -16.93 -12.22
C LYS A 255 4.82 -15.79 -12.87
N TYR A 256 3.50 -15.95 -13.00
CA TYR A 256 2.61 -15.00 -13.64
C TYR A 256 1.82 -14.14 -12.62
N MET A 257 2.21 -14.15 -11.34
CA MET A 257 1.68 -13.22 -10.36
C MET A 257 2.11 -11.79 -10.67
N GLU A 258 1.49 -10.81 -9.99
CA GLU A 258 1.97 -9.44 -10.05
C GLU A 258 3.44 -9.34 -9.64
N ASN A 259 4.15 -8.36 -10.23
CA ASN A 259 5.60 -8.30 -10.20
C ASN A 259 6.21 -8.39 -8.79
N GLU A 260 5.60 -7.77 -7.78
CA GLU A 260 6.18 -7.76 -6.44
C GLU A 260 6.01 -9.13 -5.74
N PHE A 261 4.90 -9.82 -5.95
CA PHE A 261 4.73 -11.21 -5.47
C PHE A 261 5.62 -12.20 -6.22
N THR A 262 5.82 -12.02 -7.53
CA THR A 262 6.77 -12.84 -8.31
C THR A 262 8.20 -12.68 -7.79
N LYS A 263 8.61 -11.46 -7.40
CA LYS A 263 9.91 -11.23 -6.74
C LYS A 263 9.97 -11.90 -5.37
N LEU A 264 8.90 -11.82 -4.56
CA LEU A 264 8.84 -12.56 -3.30
C LEU A 264 9.01 -14.06 -3.54
N SER A 265 8.22 -14.66 -4.44
CA SER A 265 8.32 -16.09 -4.75
C SER A 265 9.74 -16.49 -5.15
N ARG A 266 10.40 -15.72 -6.02
CA ARG A 266 11.78 -15.98 -6.45
C ARG A 266 12.80 -15.85 -5.32
N ASP A 267 12.65 -14.85 -4.47
CA ASP A 267 13.59 -14.55 -3.39
C ASP A 267 13.33 -15.43 -2.14
N LEU A 268 12.37 -16.36 -2.20
CA LEU A 268 12.01 -17.21 -1.07
C LEU A 268 13.13 -18.23 -0.77
N VAL A 269 13.55 -18.29 0.49
CA VAL A 269 14.52 -19.26 0.98
C VAL A 269 13.84 -20.19 1.97
N VAL A 270 13.86 -21.49 1.65
CA VAL A 270 13.43 -22.54 2.58
C VAL A 270 14.65 -23.04 3.34
N HIS A 271 14.62 -22.90 4.66
CA HIS A 271 15.69 -23.40 5.52
C HIS A 271 15.51 -24.90 5.75
N VAL A 272 16.59 -25.67 5.55
CA VAL A 272 16.59 -27.10 5.88
C VAL A 272 16.35 -27.24 7.38
N ALA A 273 15.37 -28.04 7.77
CA ALA A 273 15.15 -28.38 9.16
C ALA A 273 16.41 -29.12 9.67
N ASN A 274 17.20 -28.49 10.54
CA ASN A 274 18.22 -29.20 11.30
C ASN A 274 17.48 -30.17 12.21
N LYS A 275 17.33 -31.42 11.76
CA LYS A 275 16.97 -32.54 12.64
C LYS A 275 18.02 -32.56 13.74
N THR A 276 17.67 -32.02 14.90
CA THR A 276 18.44 -32.22 16.12
C THR A 276 18.38 -33.71 16.37
N THR A 277 19.46 -34.41 16.06
CA THR A 277 19.63 -35.82 16.40
C THR A 277 19.65 -35.91 17.93
N THR A 278 18.48 -36.07 18.53
CA THR A 278 18.37 -36.74 19.82
C THR A 278 18.68 -38.22 19.57
N SER A 279 19.97 -38.53 19.47
CA SER A 279 20.48 -39.89 19.62
C SER A 279 20.35 -40.28 21.09
N GLY A 280 19.13 -40.63 21.50
CA GLY A 280 18.89 -41.41 22.71
C GLY A 280 19.29 -42.86 22.43
N SER A 281 20.59 -43.15 22.47
CA SER A 281 21.08 -44.52 22.53
C SER A 281 20.86 -45.06 23.94
N SER A 282 19.97 -46.04 24.10
CA SER A 282 20.15 -47.09 25.11
C SER A 282 19.21 -48.26 24.83
N ASP A 283 19.69 -49.21 24.02
CA ASP A 283 19.18 -50.58 24.01
C ASP A 283 20.11 -51.44 24.89
N GLY A 284 19.52 -52.13 25.86
CA GLY A 284 19.93 -53.49 26.22
C GLY A 284 20.86 -53.77 27.41
N LEU A 285 20.23 -54.17 28.52
CA LEU A 285 20.49 -55.43 29.27
C LEU A 285 21.70 -55.56 30.21
N HIS A 286 21.43 -55.64 31.53
CA HIS A 286 21.72 -56.86 32.32
C HIS A 286 20.93 -56.86 33.65
N GLY A 287 20.42 -58.04 34.01
CA GLY A 287 19.44 -58.23 35.09
C GLY A 287 20.03 -58.58 36.46
N SER A 288 19.12 -58.79 37.42
CA SER A 288 19.15 -59.86 38.43
C SER A 288 18.01 -59.66 39.42
N ALA A 289 17.33 -60.75 39.75
CA ALA A 289 16.37 -60.88 40.83
C ALA A 289 17.01 -60.65 42.21
N ALA A 290 16.22 -60.16 43.18
CA ALA A 290 16.10 -60.73 44.53
C ALA A 290 15.06 -59.97 45.37
N ALA A 291 14.47 -60.70 46.31
CA ALA A 291 13.35 -60.38 47.18
C ALA A 291 13.64 -59.40 48.33
N GLY A 292 12.57 -58.87 48.94
CA GLY A 292 12.42 -58.88 50.41
C GLY A 292 12.05 -57.57 51.10
N GLY A 293 10.95 -57.61 51.86
CA GLY A 293 10.62 -56.75 53.03
C GLY A 293 10.10 -55.34 52.69
N GLY A 294 8.97 -54.85 53.20
CA GLY A 294 8.35 -55.05 54.51
C GLY A 294 8.61 -53.79 55.36
N GLY A 295 7.55 -53.05 55.70
CA GLY A 295 7.62 -51.92 56.62
C GLY A 295 6.55 -50.88 56.37
N ASP A 296 5.45 -50.99 57.12
CA ASP A 296 4.52 -49.91 57.45
C ASP A 296 5.29 -48.71 58.03
N ASP A 297 4.76 -47.51 57.87
CA ASP A 297 4.46 -46.65 59.04
C ASP A 297 3.50 -45.54 58.62
N ASP A 298 2.42 -45.49 59.40
CA ASP A 298 1.39 -44.47 59.45
C ASP A 298 1.97 -43.07 59.68
N ASP A 299 1.26 -42.04 59.21
CA ASP A 299 1.00 -40.85 60.03
C ASP A 299 -0.17 -40.04 59.44
N GLU A 300 -1.32 -40.37 60.02
CA GLU A 300 -2.53 -39.58 60.17
C GLU A 300 -2.22 -38.19 60.77
N TYR A 301 -2.60 -37.09 60.09
CA TYR A 301 -3.06 -35.88 60.77
C TYR A 301 -4.13 -35.16 59.94
N ALA A 302 -5.36 -35.31 60.41
CA ALA A 302 -6.50 -34.46 60.10
C ALA A 302 -6.51 -33.21 60.99
N ASP A 303 -6.83 -32.06 60.40
CA ASP A 303 -7.70 -30.97 60.89
C ASP A 303 -7.35 -29.72 60.07
N GLY A 304 -8.25 -28.90 59.53
CA GLY A 304 -9.63 -28.67 59.88
C GLY A 304 -9.89 -27.16 59.79
N LEU A 305 -10.79 -26.78 58.88
CA LEU A 305 -11.72 -25.65 58.94
C LEU A 305 -11.20 -24.21 59.13
N LEU A 306 -11.46 -23.36 58.14
CA LEU A 306 -12.68 -22.54 58.06
C LEU A 306 -13.02 -22.21 56.60
#